data_AF-A0A7S1NCL3-F1
#
_entry.id   AF-A0A7S1NCL3-F1
#
_cell.length_a   1.000
_cell.length_b   1.000
_cell.length_c   1.000
_cell.angle_alpha   90.00
_cell.angle_beta   90.00
_cell.angle_gamma   90.00
#
_symmetry.space_group_name_H-M   'P 1'
#
loop_
_entity.id
_entity.type
_entity.pdbx_description
1 polymer ?
#
loop_
_entity_poly.entity_id
_entity_poly.type
_entity_poly.pdbx_seq_one_letter_code
_entity_poly.pdbx_strand_id
1 'polypeptide(L)'
;TLPWPPALKKELRRMTSAWIPHLQTPVPVAGMVTGAHVSDCVAGLHLLSQKARLCRVLCGRDYFPLTFVWPADAFALAQRLAGGSSDGIWFIREAGQDRGTGNGIVASLEAALQLCKDRGTVCVVQRGVDNPQLFNSRKCRVRVLAALTCH
;
A
#
# COMPACT_ATOMS: atom_id res chain seq x y z
N THR A 1 7.68 22.22 -7.08
CA THR A 1 6.94 20.94 -7.00
C THR A 1 7.73 19.90 -7.76
N LEU A 2 8.23 18.86 -7.09
CA LEU A 2 8.92 17.77 -7.78
C LEU A 2 7.91 17.01 -8.65
N PRO A 3 8.20 16.74 -9.93
CA PRO A 3 7.27 16.05 -10.81
C PRO A 3 7.09 14.61 -10.34
N TRP A 4 5.84 14.18 -10.19
CA TRP A 4 5.51 12.78 -9.90
C TRP A 4 6.16 11.83 -10.92
N PRO A 5 6.65 10.66 -10.49
CA PRO A 5 7.13 9.63 -11.40
C PRO A 5 6.06 9.33 -12.47
N PRO A 6 6.42 9.25 -13.76
CA PRO A 6 5.47 9.00 -14.84
C PRO A 6 4.60 7.75 -14.64
N ALA A 7 5.19 6.70 -14.05
CA ALA A 7 4.49 5.46 -13.72
C ALA A 7 3.35 5.66 -12.71
N LEU A 8 3.58 6.49 -11.68
CA LEU A 8 2.58 6.80 -10.66
C LEU A 8 1.45 7.67 -11.22
N LYS A 9 1.76 8.64 -12.08
CA LYS A 9 0.72 9.41 -12.80
C LYS A 9 -0.15 8.51 -13.68
N LYS A 10 0.44 7.57 -14.40
CA LYS A 10 -0.27 6.65 -15.30
C LYS A 10 -1.19 5.71 -14.52
N GLU A 11 -0.73 5.18 -13.39
CA GLU A 11 -1.52 4.27 -12.55
C GLU A 11 -2.67 5.00 -11.87
N LEU A 12 -2.42 6.21 -11.33
CA LEU A 12 -3.49 7.07 -10.79
C LEU A 12 -4.56 7.34 -11.85
N ARG A 13 -4.15 7.73 -13.07
CA ARG A 13 -5.09 7.92 -14.19
C ARG A 13 -5.88 6.65 -14.49
N ARG A 14 -5.21 5.50 -14.63
CA ARG A 14 -5.84 4.22 -14.95
C ARG A 14 -6.88 3.81 -13.90
N MET A 15 -6.61 4.04 -12.62
CA MET A 15 -7.57 3.73 -11.58
C MET A 15 -8.70 4.74 -11.48
N THR A 16 -8.44 6.02 -11.73
CA THR A 16 -9.51 7.03 -11.83
C THR A 16 -10.42 6.80 -13.04
N SER A 17 -9.89 6.22 -14.12
CA SER A 17 -10.68 5.82 -15.30
C SER A 17 -11.20 4.39 -15.25
N ALA A 18 -10.71 3.54 -14.33
CA ALA A 18 -11.34 2.28 -13.96
C ALA A 18 -12.57 2.60 -13.08
N TRP A 19 -13.62 3.08 -13.73
CA TRP A 19 -14.96 3.13 -13.18
C TRP A 19 -15.30 1.72 -12.67
N ILE A 20 -15.30 1.50 -11.36
CA ILE A 20 -15.65 0.21 -10.76
C ILE A 20 -17.19 0.17 -10.68
N PRO A 21 -17.90 -0.61 -11.51
CA PRO A 21 -19.36 -0.59 -11.55
C PRO A 21 -20.00 -1.20 -10.28
N HIS A 22 -19.19 -1.77 -9.38
CA HIS A 22 -19.65 -2.59 -8.24
C HIS A 22 -19.77 -1.82 -6.92
N LEU A 23 -19.52 -0.50 -6.91
CA LEU A 23 -19.75 0.37 -5.76
C LEU A 23 -21.03 1.21 -5.94
N GLN A 24 -22.11 0.57 -6.40
CA GLN A 24 -23.47 1.08 -6.19
C GLN A 24 -23.92 0.70 -4.76
N THR A 25 -23.32 1.33 -3.76
CA THR A 25 -24.10 1.60 -2.54
C THR A 25 -25.05 2.74 -2.89
N PRO A 26 -26.38 2.55 -2.83
CA PRO A 26 -27.32 3.62 -3.11
C PRO A 26 -27.12 4.72 -2.07
N VAL A 27 -26.59 5.86 -2.51
CA VAL A 27 -26.68 7.11 -1.75
C VAL A 27 -28.18 7.44 -1.70
N PRO A 28 -28.79 7.68 -0.52
CA PRO A 28 -30.20 8.00 -0.47
C PRO A 28 -30.45 9.30 -1.24
N VAL A 29 -31.17 9.19 -2.35
CA VAL A 29 -31.67 10.35 -3.10
C VAL A 29 -32.89 10.86 -2.36
N ALA A 30 -32.66 11.80 -1.45
CA ALA A 30 -33.71 12.64 -0.90
C ALA A 30 -33.37 14.10 -1.21
N GLY A 31 -34.15 14.69 -2.12
CA GLY A 31 -34.17 16.13 -2.38
C GLY A 31 -33.54 16.53 -3.73
N MET A 32 -34.25 17.37 -4.47
CA MET A 32 -33.74 18.13 -5.61
C MET A 32 -32.40 18.78 -5.25
N VAL A 33 -31.32 18.35 -5.91
CA VAL A 33 -30.01 18.99 -5.78
C VAL A 33 -30.00 20.24 -6.66
N THR A 34 -30.20 21.40 -6.04
CA THR A 34 -30.01 22.72 -6.65
C THR A 34 -28.63 23.26 -6.22
N GLY A 35 -27.57 22.84 -6.91
CA GLY A 35 -26.23 23.38 -6.68
C GLY A 35 -25.10 22.46 -7.15
N ALA A 36 -23.96 23.05 -7.52
CA ALA A 36 -22.74 22.29 -7.78
C ALA A 36 -22.22 21.70 -6.46
N HIS A 37 -22.38 20.40 -6.26
CA HIS A 37 -21.76 19.69 -5.14
C HIS A 37 -20.29 19.38 -5.48
N VAL A 38 -19.37 20.08 -4.82
CA VAL A 38 -17.96 19.70 -4.80
C VAL A 38 -17.79 18.67 -3.69
N SER A 39 -17.47 17.42 -4.05
CA SER A 39 -17.00 16.44 -3.09
C SER A 39 -15.48 16.59 -2.94
N ASP A 40 -15.01 16.66 -1.70
CA ASP A 40 -13.60 16.67 -1.32
C ASP A 40 -12.94 15.27 -1.41
N CYS A 41 -13.72 14.25 -1.77
CA CYS A 41 -13.29 12.86 -1.84
C CYS A 41 -13.46 12.30 -3.26
N VAL A 42 -12.40 11.71 -3.81
CA VAL A 42 -12.47 10.95 -5.06
C VAL A 42 -12.94 9.52 -4.74
N ALA A 43 -14.05 9.10 -5.35
CA ALA A 43 -14.56 7.73 -5.21
C ALA A 43 -13.46 6.72 -5.61
N GLY A 44 -13.27 5.68 -4.78
CA GLY A 44 -12.20 4.69 -4.98
C GLY A 44 -10.80 5.11 -4.50
N LEU A 45 -10.56 6.35 -4.06
CA LEU A 45 -9.24 6.76 -3.54
C LEU A 45 -8.85 6.03 -2.25
N HIS A 46 -9.85 5.64 -1.44
CA HIS A 46 -9.65 4.80 -0.24
C HIS A 46 -8.93 3.49 -0.54
N LEU A 47 -8.95 3.01 -1.79
CA LEU A 47 -8.23 1.83 -2.24
C LEU A 47 -6.71 2.02 -2.20
N LEU A 48 -6.21 3.24 -2.41
CA LEU A 48 -4.78 3.58 -2.24
C LEU A 48 -4.38 3.76 -0.79
N SER A 49 -5.33 4.16 0.06
CA SER A 49 -5.08 4.37 1.49
C SER A 49 -4.93 3.04 2.25
N GLN A 50 -5.42 1.93 1.68
CA GLN A 50 -5.26 0.60 2.25
C GLN A 50 -3.95 -0.05 1.80
N LYS A 51 -3.05 -0.35 2.74
CA LYS A 51 -1.69 -0.86 2.44
C LYS A 51 -1.73 -2.12 1.58
N ALA A 52 -2.58 -3.11 1.89
CA ALA A 52 -2.67 -4.34 1.12
C ALA A 52 -3.11 -4.12 -0.34
N ARG A 53 -4.07 -3.21 -0.56
CA ARG A 53 -4.54 -2.87 -1.92
C ARG A 53 -3.49 -2.07 -2.69
N LEU A 54 -2.86 -1.09 -2.03
CA LEU A 54 -1.74 -0.35 -2.60
C LEU A 54 -0.60 -1.29 -3.05
N CYS A 55 -0.30 -2.32 -2.25
CA CYS A 55 0.73 -3.30 -2.61
C CYS A 55 0.37 -4.07 -3.88
N ARG A 56 -0.90 -4.44 -4.07
CA ARG A 56 -1.34 -5.09 -5.32
C ARG A 56 -1.15 -4.21 -6.55
N VAL A 57 -1.39 -2.91 -6.42
CA VAL A 57 -1.25 -1.95 -7.53
C VAL A 57 0.22 -1.67 -7.86
N LEU A 58 1.09 -1.64 -6.84
CA LEU A 58 2.50 -1.27 -6.99
C LEU A 58 3.48 -2.44 -7.02
N CYS A 59 2.99 -3.68 -6.90
CA CYS A 59 3.84 -4.87 -6.94
C CYS A 59 4.64 -4.93 -8.25
N GLY A 60 5.93 -5.27 -8.15
CA GLY A 60 6.83 -5.37 -9.30
C GLY A 60 7.32 -4.04 -9.88
N ARG A 61 7.09 -2.91 -9.21
CA ARG A 61 7.66 -1.61 -9.59
C ARG A 61 8.99 -1.39 -8.88
N ASP A 62 10.03 -0.98 -9.61
CA ASP A 62 11.39 -0.81 -9.06
C ASP A 62 11.48 0.23 -7.93
N TYR A 63 10.59 1.21 -7.91
CA TYR A 63 10.51 2.24 -6.87
C TYR A 63 9.66 1.84 -5.65
N PHE A 64 9.03 0.65 -5.69
CA PHE A 64 8.25 0.12 -4.58
C PHE A 64 8.98 -1.08 -3.98
N PRO A 65 9.25 -1.09 -2.66
CA PRO A 65 9.97 -2.20 -2.05
C PRO A 65 9.27 -3.53 -2.29
N LEU A 66 10.05 -4.61 -2.41
CA LEU A 66 9.51 -5.96 -2.53
C LEU A 66 8.53 -6.21 -1.38
N THR A 67 7.28 -6.54 -1.73
CA THR A 67 6.19 -6.62 -0.76
C THR A 67 5.28 -7.80 -1.08
N PHE A 68 4.81 -8.47 -0.03
CA PHE A 68 3.88 -9.58 -0.06
C PHE A 68 2.72 -9.31 0.90
N VAL A 69 1.55 -9.85 0.58
CA VAL A 69 0.35 -9.81 1.40
C VAL A 69 0.02 -11.23 1.85
N TRP A 70 0.22 -11.55 3.11
CA TRP A 70 -0.18 -12.83 3.70
C TRP A 70 -1.66 -12.83 4.06
N PRO A 71 -2.44 -13.90 3.77
CA PRO A 71 -2.03 -15.15 3.10
C PRO A 71 -2.15 -15.13 1.56
N ALA A 72 -2.61 -14.04 0.96
CA ALA A 72 -2.89 -13.96 -0.49
C ALA A 72 -1.67 -14.33 -1.37
N ASP A 73 -0.47 -14.00 -0.94
CA ASP A 73 0.80 -14.24 -1.65
C ASP A 73 1.57 -15.43 -1.07
N ALA A 74 0.91 -16.36 -0.37
CA ALA A 74 1.54 -17.50 0.30
C ALA A 74 2.44 -18.33 -0.65
N PHE A 75 1.98 -18.55 -1.89
CA PHE A 75 2.73 -19.30 -2.88
C PHE A 75 4.01 -18.56 -3.33
N ALA A 76 3.91 -17.26 -3.60
CA ALA A 76 5.07 -16.44 -3.98
C ALA A 76 6.10 -16.34 -2.84
N LEU A 77 5.62 -16.25 -1.60
CA LEU A 77 6.47 -16.32 -0.41
C LEU A 77 7.18 -17.67 -0.31
N ALA A 78 6.48 -18.79 -0.51
CA ALA A 78 7.08 -20.12 -0.47
C ALA A 78 8.14 -20.32 -1.55
N GLN A 79 7.87 -19.86 -2.79
CA GLN A 79 8.86 -19.89 -3.87
C GLN A 79 10.10 -19.05 -3.53
N ARG A 80 9.91 -17.89 -2.91
CA ARG A 80 11.03 -17.02 -2.52
C ARG A 80 11.91 -17.67 -1.46
N LEU A 81 11.30 -18.30 -0.45
CA LEU A 81 12.01 -19.05 0.58
C LEU A 81 12.80 -20.23 0.00
N ALA A 82 12.23 -20.92 -0.99
CA ALA A 82 12.91 -22.02 -1.68
C ALA A 82 14.05 -21.56 -2.62
N GLY A 83 13.97 -20.34 -3.16
CA GLY A 83 14.88 -19.81 -4.18
C GLY A 83 16.15 -19.11 -3.66
N GLY A 84 16.41 -19.11 -2.36
CA GLY A 84 17.64 -18.54 -1.76
C GLY A 84 17.45 -17.21 -1.01
N SER A 85 18.57 -16.60 -0.59
CA SER A 85 18.71 -15.66 0.55
C SER A 85 17.47 -14.80 0.85
N SER A 86 16.87 -15.14 2.00
CA SER A 86 15.77 -14.50 2.69
C SER A 86 16.22 -13.47 3.73
N ASP A 87 17.54 -13.32 3.89
CA ASP A 87 18.17 -12.53 4.94
C ASP A 87 18.05 -11.03 4.72
N GLY A 88 17.87 -10.33 5.83
CA GLY A 88 17.85 -8.88 5.94
C GLY A 88 16.53 -8.37 6.50
N ILE A 89 16.38 -7.05 6.55
CA ILE A 89 15.34 -6.45 7.37
C ILE A 89 13.98 -6.55 6.67
N TRP A 90 12.99 -7.13 7.34
CA TRP A 90 11.61 -7.19 6.87
C TRP A 90 10.67 -6.49 7.85
N PHE A 91 9.76 -5.70 7.30
CA PHE A 91 8.72 -5.01 8.04
C PHE A 91 7.39 -5.75 7.86
N ILE A 92 6.74 -6.10 8.97
CA ILE A 92 5.42 -6.71 9.00
C ILE A 92 4.43 -5.67 9.51
N ARG A 93 3.29 -5.51 8.81
CA ARG A 93 2.20 -4.64 9.27
C ARG A 93 0.87 -5.33 9.07
N GLU A 94 -0.02 -5.25 10.05
CA GLU A 94 -1.40 -5.70 9.87
C GLU A 94 -2.16 -4.76 8.94
N ALA A 95 -2.97 -5.31 8.05
CA ALA A 95 -3.62 -4.54 6.99
C ALA A 95 -4.73 -3.59 7.50
N GLY A 96 -5.22 -3.77 8.73
CA GLY A 96 -6.31 -2.99 9.33
C GLY A 96 -5.92 -2.07 10.48
N GLN A 97 -4.63 -1.94 10.82
CA GLN A 97 -4.17 -1.13 11.96
C GLN A 97 -3.56 0.20 11.46
N ASP A 98 -4.16 1.32 11.88
CA ASP A 98 -3.76 2.66 11.43
C ASP A 98 -2.53 3.24 12.16
N ARG A 99 -2.12 2.67 13.31
CA ARG A 99 -1.06 3.28 14.14
C ARG A 99 -0.21 2.29 14.94
N GLY A 100 0.89 1.82 14.38
CA GLY A 100 2.07 1.34 15.13
C GLY A 100 1.94 0.01 15.90
N THR A 101 0.76 -0.24 16.46
CA THR A 101 0.32 -1.49 17.09
C THR A 101 0.20 -2.56 16.01
N GLY A 102 0.89 -3.68 16.21
CA GLY A 102 0.96 -4.74 15.20
C GLY A 102 2.03 -4.52 14.12
N ASN A 103 2.97 -3.57 14.26
CA ASN A 103 4.16 -3.55 13.41
C ASN A 103 5.23 -4.51 13.96
N GLY A 104 5.84 -5.30 13.09
CA GLY A 104 6.99 -6.15 13.39
C GLY A 104 8.19 -5.78 12.54
N ILE A 105 9.40 -5.94 13.09
CA ILE A 105 10.66 -5.88 12.35
C ILE A 105 11.41 -7.17 12.64
N VAL A 106 11.83 -7.86 11.60
CA VAL A 106 12.57 -9.13 11.72
C VAL A 106 13.74 -9.15 10.73
N ALA A 107 14.71 -10.03 10.98
CA ALA A 107 15.94 -10.13 10.20
C ALA A 107 15.90 -11.16 9.07
N SER A 108 14.78 -11.87 8.89
CA SER A 108 14.61 -12.85 7.80
C SER A 108 13.16 -12.97 7.36
N LEU A 109 12.96 -13.44 6.12
CA LEU A 109 11.62 -13.63 5.56
C LEU A 109 10.86 -14.78 6.26
N GLU A 110 11.58 -15.80 6.71
CA GLU A 110 11.04 -16.93 7.48
C GLU A 110 10.43 -16.44 8.79
N ALA A 111 11.17 -15.61 9.54
CA ALA A 111 10.68 -15.02 10.78
C ALA A 111 9.47 -14.11 10.51
N ALA A 112 9.45 -13.40 9.38
CA ALA A 112 8.30 -12.58 9.00
C ALA A 112 7.07 -13.44 8.73
N LEU A 113 7.23 -14.55 8.02
CA LEU A 113 6.17 -15.48 7.72
C LEU A 113 5.62 -16.16 8.99
N GLN A 114 6.50 -16.59 9.90
CA GLN A 114 6.08 -17.19 11.16
C GLN A 114 5.25 -16.19 11.97
N LEU A 115 5.70 -14.94 12.09
CA LEU A 115 4.95 -13.88 12.78
C LEU A 115 3.57 -13.63 12.14
N CYS A 116 3.46 -13.71 10.81
CA CYS A 116 2.16 -13.58 10.13
C CYS A 116 1.22 -14.75 10.43
N LYS A 117 1.75 -15.97 10.53
CA LYS A 117 0.98 -17.17 10.92
C LYS A 117 0.50 -17.07 12.36
N ASP A 118 1.38 -16.67 13.28
CA ASP A 118 1.06 -16.56 14.71
C ASP A 118 -0.05 -15.54 14.98
N ARG A 119 -0.10 -14.46 14.19
CA ARG A 119 -1.12 -13.42 14.32
C ARG A 119 -2.49 -13.82 13.77
N GLY A 120 -2.54 -14.75 12.82
CA GLY A 120 -3.80 -15.19 12.20
C GLY A 120 -4.56 -14.09 11.42
N THR A 121 -3.94 -12.94 11.16
CA THR A 121 -4.54 -11.78 10.47
C THR A 121 -3.86 -11.50 9.13
N VAL A 122 -4.52 -10.68 8.29
CA VAL A 122 -3.93 -10.23 7.03
C VAL A 122 -2.74 -9.32 7.32
N CYS A 123 -1.57 -9.74 6.89
CA CYS A 123 -0.31 -9.04 7.11
C CYS A 123 0.32 -8.62 5.79
N VAL A 124 0.94 -7.44 5.78
CA VAL A 124 1.78 -6.96 4.70
C VAL A 124 3.23 -7.11 5.13
N VAL A 125 3.97 -7.95 4.42
CA VAL A 125 5.39 -8.23 4.62
C VAL A 125 6.17 -7.47 3.57
N GLN A 126 6.98 -6.50 3.98
CA GLN A 126 7.68 -5.58 3.08
C GLN A 126 9.17 -5.56 3.38
N ARG A 127 9.99 -5.71 2.34
CA ARG A 127 11.44 -5.63 2.45
C ARG A 127 11.86 -4.22 2.90
N GLY A 128 12.77 -4.18 3.86
CA GLY A 128 13.41 -2.96 4.29
C GLY A 128 14.33 -2.39 3.21
N VAL A 129 14.49 -1.07 3.23
CA VAL A 129 15.47 -0.40 2.38
C VAL A 129 16.82 -0.55 3.06
N ASP A 130 17.73 -1.32 2.44
CA ASP A 130 19.00 -1.73 3.04
C ASP A 130 19.99 -0.56 3.22
N ASN A 131 19.84 0.53 2.45
CA ASN A 131 20.69 1.73 2.54
C ASN A 131 19.84 3.01 2.55
N PRO A 132 19.17 3.35 3.66
CA PRO A 132 18.39 4.58 3.74
C PRO A 132 19.32 5.80 3.76
N GLN A 133 18.96 6.85 3.03
CA GLN A 133 19.63 8.13 3.20
C GLN A 133 19.43 8.63 4.64
N LEU A 134 20.54 8.98 5.29
CA LEU A 134 20.55 9.47 6.65
C LEU A 134 20.66 11.00 6.64
N PHE A 135 19.88 11.65 7.48
CA PHE A 135 19.99 13.07 7.76
C PHE A 135 20.32 13.22 9.25
N ASN A 136 21.46 13.82 9.59
CA ASN A 136 21.99 13.89 10.96
C ASN A 136 22.01 12.52 11.66
N SER A 137 22.54 11.50 10.97
CA SER A 137 22.61 10.10 11.46
C SER A 137 21.27 9.47 11.82
N ARG A 138 20.15 10.01 11.29
CA ARG A 138 18.81 9.49 11.50
C ARG A 138 18.13 9.20 10.17
N LYS A 139 17.39 8.10 10.12
CA LYS A 139 16.48 7.81 9.02
C LYS A 139 15.34 8.82 9.04
N CYS A 140 15.15 9.54 7.94
CA CYS A 140 14.02 10.45 7.77
C CYS A 140 12.94 9.84 6.87
N ARG A 141 11.68 10.23 7.11
CA ARG A 141 10.56 9.95 6.21
C ARG A 141 10.05 11.25 5.64
N VAL A 142 10.00 11.35 4.32
CA VAL A 142 9.40 12.50 3.62
C VAL A 142 7.89 12.28 3.51
N ARG A 143 7.10 13.26 3.95
CA ARG A 143 5.65 13.29 3.71
C ARG A 143 5.40 14.27 2.56
N VAL A 144 4.75 13.79 1.51
CA VAL A 144 4.33 14.62 0.36
C VAL A 144 2.82 14.75 0.41
N LEU A 145 2.32 15.98 0.37
CA LEU A 145 0.89 16.27 0.24
C LEU A 145 0.57 16.49 -1.23
N ALA A 146 -0.48 15.81 -1.71
CA ALA A 146 -0.87 15.76 -3.11
C ALA A 146 -2.32 16.20 -3.24
N ALA A 147 -2.58 17.27 -4.01
CA ALA A 147 -3.93 17.64 -4.42
C ALA A 147 -4.23 17.02 -5.79
N LEU A 148 -5.35 16.30 -5.89
CA LEU A 148 -5.87 15.79 -7.15
C LEU A 148 -6.94 16.75 -7.64
N THR A 149 -6.77 17.31 -8.83
CA THR A 149 -7.76 18.16 -9.48
C THR A 149 -8.30 17.44 -10.71
N CYS A 150 -9.63 17.36 -10.83
CA CYS A 150 -10.28 16.90 -12.05
C CYS A 150 -10.32 18.08 -13.03
N HIS A 151 -9.92 17.84 -14.28
CA HIS A 151 -10.07 18.77 -15.40
C HIS A 151 -10.98 18.12 -16.43
#